data_AF-A0A9J6DBU4-F1
#
_entry.id   AF-A0A9J6DBU4-F1
#
_cell.length_a   1.000
_cell.length_b   1.000
_cell.length_c   1.000
_cell.angle_alpha   90.00
_cell.angle_beta   90.00
_cell.angle_gamma   90.00
#
_symmetry.space_group_name_H-M   'P 1'
#
loop_
_entity.id
_entity.type
_entity.pdbx_description
1 polymer ?
#
loop_
_entity_poly.entity_id
_entity_poly.type
_entity_poly.pdbx_seq_one_letter_code
_entity_poly.pdbx_strand_id
1 'polypeptide(L)'
;MRRKPRRSAPPVVEHRNKSFRALSLSVAITTADRTVFSAMARTQTHAARRKIILALLVRRLRRKRNRSLYIRDIFEKRPEYGKYHHLVQELRHSDPEYHFKYFRMTKASFDKLLSLVYHRLVHPPTHRRPISPAERLAVTLR
;
A
#
# COMPACT_ATOMS: atom_id res chain seq x y z
N MET A 1 -23.69 12.41 -26.96
CA MET A 1 -22.52 11.52 -26.79
C MET A 1 -21.34 12.33 -26.21
N ARG A 2 -21.08 12.27 -24.90
CA ARG A 2 -19.93 12.97 -24.27
C ARG A 2 -18.75 12.00 -24.12
N ARG A 3 -17.67 12.22 -24.87
CA ARG A 3 -16.41 11.48 -24.75
C ARG A 3 -15.74 11.83 -23.41
N LYS A 4 -15.46 10.83 -22.56
CA LYS A 4 -14.64 11.01 -21.34
C LYS A 4 -13.21 11.47 -21.73
N PRO A 5 -12.57 12.39 -20.99
CA PRO A 5 -11.19 12.78 -21.26
C PRO A 5 -10.22 11.66 -20.88
N ARG A 6 -9.18 11.49 -21.70
CA ARG A 6 -8.06 10.56 -21.46
C ARG A 6 -7.34 10.98 -20.18
N ARG A 7 -7.28 10.08 -19.19
CA ARG A 7 -6.40 10.25 -18.01
C ARG A 7 -4.96 10.17 -18.50
N SER A 8 -4.22 11.27 -18.36
CA SER A 8 -2.78 11.33 -18.55
C SER A 8 -2.08 10.37 -17.57
N ALA A 9 -1.10 9.61 -18.07
CA ALA A 9 -0.30 8.70 -17.28
C ALA A 9 0.70 9.46 -16.39
N PRO A 10 0.90 9.07 -15.12
CA PRO A 10 2.01 9.60 -14.32
C PRO A 10 3.35 8.95 -14.73
N PRO A 11 4.49 9.64 -14.50
CA PRO A 11 5.80 9.24 -15.00
C PRO A 11 6.34 7.98 -14.32
N VAL A 12 7.02 7.15 -15.11
CA VAL A 12 7.71 5.93 -14.68
C VAL A 12 8.97 6.32 -13.92
N VAL A 13 8.98 6.10 -12.60
CA VAL A 13 10.18 6.26 -11.77
C VAL A 13 10.86 4.90 -11.64
N GLU A 14 12.02 4.80 -12.28
CA GLU A 14 12.92 3.65 -12.29
C GLU A 14 13.59 3.51 -10.91
N HIS A 15 13.23 2.47 -10.15
CA HIS A 15 13.91 2.16 -8.89
C HIS A 15 14.85 0.97 -9.04
N ARG A 16 16.13 1.35 -9.06
CA ARG A 16 17.34 0.51 -8.98
C ARG A 16 17.26 -0.54 -7.87
N ASN A 17 17.72 -1.73 -8.26
CA ASN A 17 17.90 -2.92 -7.44
C ASN A 17 18.62 -2.67 -6.11
N LYS A 18 18.10 -3.23 -5.01
CA LYS A 18 18.86 -3.49 -3.79
C LYS A 18 18.65 -4.92 -3.31
N SER A 19 19.66 -5.73 -3.60
CA SER A 19 20.28 -6.76 -2.75
C SER A 19 19.40 -7.68 -1.90
N PHE A 20 19.35 -8.94 -2.35
CA PHE A 20 19.56 -10.18 -1.57
C PHE A 20 19.69 -10.03 -0.04
N ARG A 21 18.80 -10.71 0.70
CA ARG A 21 19.22 -11.57 1.82
C ARG A 21 18.33 -12.81 1.88
N ALA A 22 19.00 -13.95 1.91
CA ALA A 22 18.44 -15.29 1.97
C ALA A 22 17.87 -15.58 3.36
N LEU A 23 16.70 -16.22 3.41
CA LEU A 23 16.30 -17.03 4.55
C LEU A 23 15.70 -18.34 4.04
N SER A 24 16.42 -19.40 4.42
CA SER A 24 16.19 -20.83 4.32
C SER A 24 14.72 -21.26 4.41
N LEU A 25 14.25 -21.94 3.37
CA LEU A 25 13.10 -22.85 3.45
C LEU A 25 13.64 -24.26 3.26
N SER A 26 13.76 -24.98 4.36
CA SER A 26 13.97 -26.42 4.43
C SER A 26 12.77 -27.11 3.78
N VAL A 27 12.88 -27.40 2.48
CA VAL A 27 11.92 -28.22 1.75
C VAL A 27 12.22 -29.66 2.12
N ALA A 28 11.28 -30.30 2.83
CA ALA A 28 11.25 -31.75 2.96
C ALA A 28 11.11 -32.36 1.56
N ILE A 29 12.24 -32.83 1.01
CA ILE A 29 12.28 -33.56 -0.25
C ILE A 29 11.89 -34.99 0.09
N THR A 30 10.64 -35.33 -0.22
CA THR A 30 10.15 -36.71 -0.20
C THR A 30 11.08 -37.58 -1.05
N THR A 31 11.56 -38.69 -0.49
CA THR A 31 12.62 -39.56 -1.05
C THR A 31 12.33 -40.10 -2.46
N ALA A 32 11.08 -40.05 -2.91
CA ALA A 32 10.64 -40.40 -4.26
C ALA A 32 11.12 -39.43 -5.35
N ASP A 33 11.48 -38.18 -5.03
CA ASP A 33 11.91 -37.18 -6.02
C ASP A 33 13.40 -37.28 -6.40
N ARG A 34 14.24 -37.91 -5.55
CA ARG A 34 15.70 -37.97 -5.77
C ARG A 34 16.11 -38.87 -6.93
N THR A 35 15.43 -40.00 -7.12
CA THR A 35 15.72 -40.95 -8.20
C THR A 35 15.28 -40.40 -9.55
N VAL A 36 14.08 -39.79 -9.61
CA VAL A 36 13.52 -39.15 -10.81
C VAL A 36 14.36 -37.93 -11.24
N PHE A 37 14.86 -37.13 -10.28
CA PHE A 37 15.74 -36.00 -10.57
C PHE A 37 17.13 -36.43 -11.10
N SER A 38 17.70 -37.52 -10.57
CA SER A 38 19.01 -38.03 -11.00
C SER A 38 19.02 -38.72 -12.38
N ALA A 39 17.92 -39.36 -12.77
CA ALA A 39 17.74 -39.99 -14.07
C ALA A 39 17.47 -38.95 -15.17
N MET A 40 16.70 -37.89 -14.86
CA MET A 40 16.41 -36.81 -15.81
C MET A 40 17.60 -35.85 -16.03
N ALA A 41 18.56 -35.77 -15.10
CA ALA A 41 19.71 -34.86 -15.21
C ALA A 41 20.70 -35.25 -16.34
N ARG A 42 20.67 -36.50 -16.83
CA ARG A 42 21.65 -37.02 -17.82
C ARG A 42 21.22 -36.82 -19.28
N THR A 43 19.95 -36.54 -19.58
CA THR A 43 19.42 -36.42 -20.96
C THR A 43 18.49 -35.22 -21.16
N GLN A 44 18.66 -34.16 -20.36
CA GLN A 44 17.87 -32.95 -20.53
C GLN A 44 18.40 -32.07 -21.67
N THR A 45 17.78 -32.20 -22.84
CA THR A 45 17.92 -31.21 -23.92
C THR A 45 17.54 -29.82 -23.40
N HIS A 46 18.20 -28.77 -23.91
CA HIS A 46 17.90 -27.37 -23.56
C HIS A 46 16.39 -27.04 -23.68
N ALA A 47 15.69 -27.73 -24.58
CA ALA A 47 14.25 -27.63 -24.78
C ALA A 47 13.44 -28.11 -23.56
N ALA A 48 13.83 -29.22 -22.91
CA ALA A 48 13.15 -29.74 -21.72
C ALA A 48 13.31 -28.80 -20.51
N ARG A 49 14.51 -28.25 -20.30
CA ARG A 49 14.79 -27.25 -19.26
C ARG A 49 13.96 -25.98 -19.45
N ARG A 50 13.86 -25.49 -20.70
CA ARG A 50 13.06 -24.31 -21.05
C ARG A 50 11.57 -24.52 -20.74
N LYS A 51 11.03 -25.71 -21.02
CA LYS A 51 9.64 -26.06 -20.69
C LYS A 51 9.39 -26.07 -19.18
N ILE A 52 10.30 -26.64 -18.39
CA ILE A 52 10.19 -26.67 -16.92
C ILE A 52 10.24 -25.24 -16.34
N ILE A 53 11.18 -24.40 -16.82
CA ILE A 53 11.29 -23.00 -16.38
C ILE A 53 10.01 -22.22 -16.72
N LEU A 54 9.46 -22.39 -17.93
CA LEU A 54 8.20 -21.77 -18.33
C LEU A 54 7.04 -22.24 -17.43
N ALA A 55 6.94 -23.54 -17.15
CA ALA A 55 5.91 -24.08 -16.27
C ALA A 55 6.00 -23.51 -14.85
N LEU A 56 7.22 -23.37 -14.30
CA LEU A 56 7.46 -22.75 -13.00
C LEU A 56 7.12 -21.25 -12.99
N LEU A 57 7.45 -20.52 -14.05
CA LEU A 57 7.09 -19.10 -14.21
C LEU A 57 5.57 -18.91 -14.28
N VAL A 58 4.87 -19.69 -15.10
CA VAL A 58 3.41 -19.66 -15.20
C VAL A 58 2.77 -20.01 -13.86
N ARG A 59 3.26 -21.05 -13.17
CA ARG A 59 2.76 -21.41 -11.82
C ARG A 59 3.02 -20.31 -10.81
N ARG A 60 4.13 -19.58 -10.89
CA ARG A 60 4.44 -18.43 -10.03
C ARG A 60 3.54 -17.24 -10.34
N LEU A 61 3.26 -16.96 -11.61
CA LEU A 61 2.34 -15.90 -12.04
C LEU A 61 0.89 -16.20 -11.62
N ARG A 62 0.44 -17.45 -11.77
CA ARG A 62 -0.91 -17.88 -11.32
C ARG A 62 -1.03 -17.90 -9.79
N ARG A 63 0.02 -18.30 -9.07
CA ARG A 63 0.07 -18.24 -7.59
C ARG A 63 0.31 -16.85 -7.02
N LYS A 64 0.76 -15.90 -7.85
CA LYS A 64 0.80 -14.48 -7.49
C LYS A 64 -0.65 -14.00 -7.49
N ARG A 65 -1.40 -14.44 -6.48
CA ARG A 65 -2.75 -14.02 -6.15
C ARG A 65 -2.80 -12.52 -6.44
N ASN A 66 -3.67 -12.11 -7.36
CA ASN A 66 -3.96 -10.70 -7.58
C ASN A 66 -4.20 -10.13 -6.19
N ARG A 67 -3.24 -9.35 -5.68
CA ARG A 67 -3.34 -8.80 -4.34
C ARG A 67 -4.60 -7.94 -4.40
N SER A 68 -5.63 -8.39 -3.70
CA SER A 68 -6.87 -7.65 -3.51
C SER A 68 -6.47 -6.23 -3.13
N LEU A 69 -6.96 -5.30 -3.95
CA LEU A 69 -6.78 -3.85 -3.94
C LEU A 69 -5.90 -3.28 -2.81
N TYR A 70 -4.82 -2.59 -3.16
CA TYR A 70 -3.91 -1.94 -2.21
C TYR A 70 -4.64 -1.02 -1.20
N ILE A 71 -5.72 -0.37 -1.66
CA ILE A 71 -6.66 0.40 -0.84
C ILE A 71 -8.06 -0.08 -1.23
N ARG A 72 -8.94 -0.31 -0.26
CA ARG A 72 -10.37 -0.61 -0.53
C ARG A 72 -11.09 0.66 -0.96
N ASP A 73 -12.08 0.55 -1.84
CA ASP A 73 -12.83 1.68 -2.40
C ASP A 73 -13.40 2.64 -1.34
N ILE A 74 -13.88 2.10 -0.21
CA ILE A 74 -14.38 2.89 0.93
C ILE A 74 -13.30 3.85 1.47
N PHE A 75 -12.06 3.38 1.57
CA PHE A 75 -10.93 4.19 2.02
C PHE A 75 -10.34 5.06 0.92
N GLU A 76 -10.60 4.73 -0.34
CA GLU A 76 -10.24 5.61 -1.45
C GLU A 76 -11.05 6.91 -1.40
N LYS A 77 -12.32 6.85 -1.00
CA LYS A 77 -13.18 8.04 -0.87
C LYS A 77 -13.00 8.81 0.46
N ARG A 78 -11.94 8.53 1.24
CA ARG A 78 -11.63 9.25 2.50
C ARG A 78 -11.50 10.77 2.33
N PRO A 79 -10.95 11.34 1.24
CA PRO A 79 -10.93 12.79 1.06
C PRO A 79 -12.32 13.41 0.90
N GLU A 80 -13.29 12.64 0.41
CA GLU A 80 -14.66 13.09 0.15
C GLU A 80 -15.56 12.90 1.39
N TYR A 81 -15.52 11.72 2.01
CA TYR A 81 -16.41 11.34 3.11
C TYR A 81 -15.69 11.16 4.45
N GLY A 82 -14.42 11.55 4.53
CA GLY A 82 -13.64 11.43 5.75
C GLY A 82 -14.11 12.40 6.82
N LYS A 83 -14.19 11.92 8.07
CA LYS A 83 -14.56 12.72 9.24
C LYS A 83 -13.79 14.05 9.34
N TYR A 84 -12.49 14.04 9.02
CA TYR A 84 -11.69 15.25 9.03
C TYR A 84 -12.08 16.23 7.92
N HIS A 85 -12.25 15.75 6.68
CA HIS A 85 -12.54 16.60 5.53
C HIS A 85 -13.98 17.14 5.51
N HIS A 86 -14.91 16.43 6.14
CA HIS A 86 -16.31 16.84 6.26
C HIS A 86 -16.56 17.51 7.62
N LEU A 87 -16.88 16.71 8.65
CA LEU A 87 -17.28 17.20 9.97
C LEU A 87 -16.29 18.21 10.57
N VAL A 88 -14.99 17.91 10.60
CA VAL A 88 -14.02 18.80 11.25
C VAL A 88 -13.85 20.11 10.48
N GLN A 89 -13.91 20.07 9.14
CA GLN A 89 -13.89 21.29 8.34
C GLN A 89 -15.18 22.09 8.53
N GLU A 90 -16.35 21.46 8.49
CA GLU A 90 -17.62 22.15 8.75
C GLU A 90 -17.61 22.84 10.12
N LEU A 91 -17.25 22.12 11.18
CA LEU A 91 -17.12 22.69 12.53
C LEU A 91 -16.13 23.86 12.60
N ARG A 92 -15.08 23.88 11.77
CA ARG A 92 -14.13 25.00 11.70
C ARG A 92 -14.73 26.25 11.05
N HIS A 93 -15.65 26.08 10.10
CA HIS A 93 -16.24 27.16 9.31
C HIS A 93 -17.58 27.66 9.88
N SER A 94 -18.48 26.75 10.27
CA SER A 94 -19.83 27.08 10.74
C SER A 94 -19.90 27.31 12.25
N ASP A 95 -19.35 26.39 13.05
CA ASP A 95 -19.66 26.30 14.49
C ASP A 95 -18.42 26.17 15.39
N PRO A 96 -17.71 27.28 15.68
CA PRO A 96 -16.52 27.26 16.53
C PRO A 96 -16.81 26.81 17.98
N GLU A 97 -18.02 27.04 18.50
CA GLU A 97 -18.43 26.54 19.81
C GLU A 97 -18.49 25.01 19.84
N TYR A 98 -19.08 24.43 18.80
CA TYR A 98 -19.20 22.98 18.70
C TYR A 98 -17.85 22.33 18.37
N HIS A 99 -16.96 23.04 17.65
CA HIS A 99 -15.56 22.67 17.52
C HIS A 99 -14.85 22.57 18.88
N PHE A 100 -15.09 23.55 19.77
CA PHE A 100 -14.56 23.51 21.13
C PHE A 100 -15.12 22.34 21.93
N LYS A 101 -16.42 22.03 21.82
CA LYS A 101 -17.01 20.85 22.47
C LYS A 101 -16.41 19.55 21.93
N TYR A 102 -16.15 19.50 20.63
CA TYR A 102 -15.63 18.31 19.94
C TYR A 102 -14.18 17.99 20.31
N PHE A 103 -13.27 18.97 20.27
CA PHE A 103 -11.84 18.76 20.54
C PHE A 103 -11.38 19.23 21.93
N ARG A 104 -12.28 19.82 22.73
CA ARG A 104 -11.95 20.51 23.99
C ARG A 104 -10.92 21.63 23.83
N MET A 105 -10.82 22.20 22.62
CA MET A 105 -9.90 23.29 22.29
C MET A 105 -10.43 24.11 21.11
N THR A 106 -9.99 25.37 21.00
CA THR A 106 -10.35 26.24 19.88
C THR A 106 -9.59 25.83 18.61
N LYS A 107 -10.07 26.25 17.44
CA LYS A 107 -9.38 26.01 16.16
C LYS A 107 -7.94 26.54 16.15
N ALA A 108 -7.72 27.70 16.78
CA ALA A 108 -6.39 28.31 16.90
C ALA A 108 -5.47 27.47 17.79
N SER A 109 -5.97 26.96 18.91
CA SER A 109 -5.21 26.04 19.78
C SER A 109 -4.90 24.72 19.08
N PHE A 110 -5.84 24.20 18.27
CA PHE A 110 -5.59 23.01 17.45
C PHE A 110 -4.46 23.27 16.44
N ASP A 111 -4.51 24.40 15.72
CA ASP A 111 -3.48 24.74 14.71
C ASP A 111 -2.10 24.98 15.36
N LYS A 112 -2.08 25.59 16.55
CA LYS A 112 -0.86 25.73 17.36
C LYS A 112 -0.34 24.38 17.84
N LEU A 113 -1.20 23.49 18.31
CA LEU A 113 -0.78 22.14 18.70
C LEU A 113 -0.25 21.36 17.49
N LEU A 114 -0.91 21.51 16.35
CA LEU A 114 -0.48 20.89 15.10
C LEU A 114 0.91 21.38 14.71
N SER A 115 1.20 22.68 14.78
CA SER A 115 2.54 23.20 14.44
C SER A 115 3.62 22.67 15.39
N LEU A 116 3.32 22.55 16.69
CA LEU A 116 4.24 22.00 17.68
C LEU A 116 4.55 20.51 17.43
N VAL A 117 3.54 19.71 17.09
CA VAL A 117 3.69 18.25 16.95
C VAL A 117 3.93 17.83 15.48
N TYR A 118 3.89 18.78 14.54
CA TYR A 118 3.98 18.53 13.09
C TYR A 118 5.14 17.60 12.73
N HIS A 119 6.34 17.92 13.22
CA HIS A 119 7.57 17.17 12.95
C HIS A 119 7.51 15.71 13.40
N ARG A 120 6.71 15.39 14.43
CA ARG A 120 6.50 14.02 14.92
C ARG A 120 5.42 13.27 14.14
N LEU A 121 4.49 14.01 13.53
CA LEU A 121 3.36 13.46 12.79
C LEU A 121 3.66 13.25 11.30
N VAL A 122 4.62 13.97 10.73
CA VAL A 122 5.08 13.79 9.34
C VAL A 122 5.82 12.48 9.21
N HIS A 123 5.43 11.67 8.22
CA HIS A 123 6.11 10.44 7.87
C HIS A 123 6.41 10.44 6.36
N PRO A 124 7.48 9.78 5.91
CA PRO A 124 7.74 9.58 4.49
C PRO A 124 6.53 8.93 3.81
N PRO A 125 6.11 9.39 2.61
CA PRO A 125 4.95 8.86 1.90
C PRO A 125 5.21 7.42 1.44
N THR A 126 4.92 6.47 2.32
CA THR A 126 5.06 5.02 2.08
C THR A 126 3.78 4.45 1.45
N HIS A 127 2.66 5.14 1.64
CA HIS A 127 1.34 4.71 1.19
C HIS A 127 0.83 5.53 0.01
N ARG A 128 0.07 4.88 -0.88
CA ARG A 128 -0.58 5.53 -2.05
C ARG A 128 -1.49 6.70 -1.67
N ARG A 129 -2.07 6.68 -0.46
CA ARG A 129 -2.84 7.80 0.12
C ARG A 129 -2.45 8.00 1.59
N PRO A 130 -1.39 8.76 1.89
CA PRO A 130 -0.97 9.00 3.27
C PRO A 130 -2.05 9.76 4.04
N ILE A 131 -2.09 9.58 5.36
CA ILE A 131 -2.96 10.35 6.26
C ILE A 131 -2.20 11.63 6.62
N SER A 132 -2.81 12.80 6.41
CA SER A 132 -2.16 14.06 6.74
C SER A 132 -1.89 14.18 8.25
N PRO A 133 -0.87 14.94 8.66
CA PRO A 133 -0.61 15.21 10.08
C PRO A 133 -1.84 15.76 10.81
N ALA A 134 -2.61 16.64 10.16
CA ALA A 134 -3.82 17.21 10.73
C ALA A 134 -4.94 16.18 10.90
N GLU A 135 -5.14 15.29 9.92
CA GLU A 135 -6.06 14.14 10.05
C GLU A 135 -5.65 13.24 11.22
N ARG A 136 -4.35 12.95 11.37
CA ARG A 136 -3.83 12.13 12.48
C ARG A 136 -4.13 12.80 13.82
N LEU A 137 -3.82 14.09 13.95
CA LEU A 137 -4.08 14.85 15.15
C LEU A 137 -5.58 14.86 15.50
N ALA A 138 -6.43 15.04 14.51
CA ALA A 138 -7.88 15.04 14.70
C ALA A 138 -8.41 13.68 15.17
N VAL A 139 -7.82 12.56 14.73
CA VAL A 139 -8.20 11.23 15.23
C VAL A 139 -7.69 11.00 16.66
N THR A 140 -6.51 11.51 16.99
CA THR A 140 -5.93 11.32 18.34
C THR A 140 -6.62 12.13 19.43
N LEU A 141 -7.20 13.28 19.09
CA LEU A 141 -7.84 14.19 20.06
C LEU A 141 -9.36 13.93 20.25
N ARG A 142 -9.94 13.08 19.42
CA ARG A 142 -11.38 12.80 19.41
C ARG A 142 -11.78 11.80 20.50
#